data_AF-A0A699W072-F1
#
_entry.id   AF-A0A699W072-F1
#
_cell.length_a   1.000
_cell.length_b   1.000
_cell.length_c   1.000
_cell.angle_alpha   90.00
_cell.angle_beta   90.00
_cell.angle_gamma   90.00
#
_symmetry.space_group_name_H-M   'P 1'
#
loop_
_entity.id
_entity.type
_entity.pdbx_description
1 polymer ?
#
loop_
_entity_poly.entity_id
_entity_poly.type
_entity_poly.pdbx_seq_one_letter_code
_entity_poly.pdbx_strand_id
1 'polypeptide(L)' 'MQIISALQARSLLYHGCEGFLATIHDTTPEVLSNHDQLIVSEFPDVFPDELPGIPPVHEVEFNIEL' A
#
# COMPACT_ATOMS: atom_id res chain seq x y z
N MET A 1 -1.13 -6.28 25.84
CA MET A 1 -1.18 -5.20 24.83
C MET A 1 -2.33 -5.52 23.88
N GLN A 2 -3.31 -4.63 23.74
CA GLN A 2 -4.46 -4.87 22.86
C GLN A 2 -4.12 -4.31 21.48
N ILE A 3 -4.08 -5.19 20.47
CA ILE A 3 -3.91 -4.80 19.08
C ILE A 3 -5.29 -4.56 18.50
N ILE A 4 -5.45 -3.46 17.77
CA ILE A 4 -6.68 -3.12 17.07
C ILE A 4 -6.44 -3.11 15.56
N SER A 5 -7.50 -3.32 14.80
CA SER A 5 -7.46 -3.18 13.35
C SER A 5 -7.33 -1.71 12.93
N ALA A 6 -6.88 -1.49 11.69
CA ALA A 6 -6.82 -0.15 11.09
C ALA A 6 -8.20 0.54 11.04
N LEU A 7 -9.29 -0.22 10.83
CA LEU A 7 -10.66 0.32 10.83
C LEU A 7 -11.07 0.85 12.20
N GLN A 8 -10.71 0.12 13.27
CA GLN A 8 -10.98 0.54 14.64
C GLN A 8 -10.14 1.76 15.01
N ALA A 9 -8.85 1.78 14.67
CA ALA A 9 -7.98 2.93 14.87
C ALA A 9 -8.55 4.17 14.16
N ARG A 10 -8.98 4.03 12.90
CA ARG A 10 -9.62 5.10 12.13
C ARG A 10 -10.89 5.62 12.79
N SER A 11 -11.74 4.72 13.29
CA SER A 11 -12.95 5.11 14.03
C SER A 11 -12.60 5.98 15.24
N LEU A 12 -11.62 5.59 16.05
CA LEU A 12 -11.20 6.35 17.22
C LEU A 12 -10.66 7.75 16.86
N LEU A 13 -9.84 7.84 15.81
CA LEU A 13 -9.35 9.13 15.30
C LEU A 13 -10.51 10.05 14.87
N TYR A 14 -11.54 9.50 14.20
CA TYR A 14 -12.74 10.28 13.86
C TYR A 14 -13.54 10.76 15.07
N HIS A 15 -13.49 10.02 16.18
CA HIS A 15 -14.13 10.43 17.44
C HIS A 15 -13.29 11.42 18.26
N GLY A 16 -12.18 11.91 17.70
CA GLY A 16 -11.34 12.94 18.32
C GLY A 16 -10.21 12.41 19.21
N CYS A 17 -9.90 11.10 19.14
CA CYS A 17 -8.71 10.58 19.80
C CYS A 17 -7.44 11.05 19.08
N GLU A 18 -6.38 11.31 19.84
CA GLU A 18 -5.05 11.57 19.30
C GLU A 18 -4.36 10.24 18.94
N GLY A 19 -3.64 10.24 17.81
CA GLY A 19 -2.86 9.08 17.36
C GLY A 19 -1.47 9.49 16.92
N PHE A 20 -0.50 8.63 17.21
CA PHE A 20 0.90 8.80 16.81
C PHE A 20 1.33 7.58 15.99
N LEU A 21 2.08 7.83 14.92
CA LEU A 21 2.74 6.79 14.16
C LEU A 21 4.16 6.62 14.70
N ALA A 22 4.51 5.37 15.00
CA ALA A 22 5.87 5.00 15.36
C ALA A 22 6.36 3.92 14.39
N THR A 23 7.56 4.12 13.88
CA THR A 23 8.23 3.14 13.02
C THR A 23 9.29 2.43 13.84
N ILE A 24 9.33 1.11 13.74
CA ILE A 24 10.39 0.30 14.32
C ILE A 24 11.37 -0.01 13.19
N HIS A 25 12.62 0.42 13.34
CA HIS A 25 13.70 0.04 12.46
C HIS A 25 14.51 -1.06 13.13
N ASP A 26 14.77 -2.15 12.42
CA ASP A 26 15.75 -3.12 12.89
C ASP A 26 17.15 -2.49 12.77
N THR A 27 17.91 -2.54 13.85
CA THR A 27 19.29 -2.03 13.91
C THR A 27 20.30 -3.16 13.80
N THR A 28 19.86 -4.39 13.50
CA THR A 28 20.78 -5.45 13.13
C THR A 28 21.60 -4.98 11.93
N PRO A 29 22.94 -5.13 11.97
CA PRO A 29 23.78 -4.71 10.86
C PRO A 29 23.40 -5.57 9.65
N GLU A 30 22.66 -4.94 8.74
CA GLU A 30 22.29 -5.50 7.45
C GLU A 30 23.60 -5.77 6.71
N VAL A 31 23.98 -7.05 6.61
CA VAL A 31 25.02 -7.46 5.67
C VAL A 31 24.44 -7.12 4.31
N LEU A 32 24.80 -5.96 3.78
CA LEU A 32 24.39 -5.44 2.47
C LEU A 32 24.62 -6.53 1.43
N SER A 33 23.60 -7.34 1.18
CA SER A 33 23.57 -8.18 0.00
C SER A 33 23.37 -7.20 -1.15
N ASN A 34 24.33 -7.22 -2.08
CA ASN A 34 24.43 -6.35 -3.24
C ASN A 34 23.30 -6.63 -4.26
N HIS A 35 22.04 -6.58 -3.81
CA HIS A 35 20.84 -6.80 -4.62
C HIS A 35 19.83 -5.65 -4.51
N ASP A 36 19.99 -4.76 -3.53
CA ASP A 36 19.19 -3.52 -3.41
C ASP A 36 19.74 -2.36 -4.23
N GLN A 37 20.43 -2.68 -5.34
CA GLN A 37 20.67 -1.68 -6.37
C GLN A 37 19.33 -1.45 -7.06
N LEU A 38 18.54 -0.53 -6.49
CA LEU A 38 17.41 0.19 -7.07
C LEU A 38 17.40 0.04 -8.60
N ILE A 39 16.70 -0.99 -9.09
CA ILE A 39 16.17 -0.94 -10.44
C ILE A 39 15.07 0.09 -10.34
N VAL A 40 15.49 1.34 -10.58
CA VAL A 40 14.64 2.44 -10.99
C VAL A 40 13.73 1.86 -12.06
N SER A 41 12.48 1.60 -11.67
CA SER A 41 11.41 1.41 -12.62
C SER A 41 11.26 2.76 -13.31
N GLU A 42 11.95 2.93 -14.44
CA GLU A 42 11.55 3.93 -15.43
C GLU A 42 10.11 3.58 -15.79
N PHE A 43 9.16 4.23 -15.11
CA PHE A 43 7.77 4.18 -15.53
C PHE A 43 7.72 5.00 -16.84
N PRO A 44 7.54 4.36 -18.01
CA PRO A 44 7.19 5.14 -19.17
C PRO A 44 5.81 5.74 -18.88
N ASP A 45 5.63 7.00 -19.21
CA ASP A 45 4.41 7.76 -18.92
C ASP A 45 3.18 6.99 -19.43
N VAL A 46 2.51 6.29 -18.52
CA VAL A 46 1.43 5.33 -18.82
C VAL A 46 0.07 6.03 -18.93
N PHE A 47 0.06 7.36 -18.81
CA PHE A 47 -1.12 8.17 -19.08
C PHE A 47 -0.94 8.89 -20.42
N PRO A 48 -1.65 8.48 -21.47
CA PRO A 48 -1.79 9.35 -22.64
C PRO A 48 -2.50 10.65 -22.21
N ASP A 49 -2.06 11.80 -22.74
CA ASP A 49 -2.62 13.15 -22.45
C ASP A 49 -4.13 13.27 -22.73
N GLU A 50 -4.69 12.31 -23.47
CA GLU A 50 -6.12 12.20 -23.75
C GLU A 50 -6.71 11.06 -22.93
N LEU A 51 -7.31 11.38 -21.77
CA LEU A 51 -8.04 10.40 -20.96
C LEU A 51 -9.20 9.80 -21.77
N PRO A 52 -9.20 8.49 -22.11
CA PRO A 52 -10.41 7.87 -22.60
C PRO A 52 -11.34 7.72 -21.38
N GLY A 53 -12.61 8.08 -21.56
CA GLY A 53 -13.59 8.23 -20.48
C GLY A 53 -13.76 7.02 -19.54
N ILE A 54 -14.56 7.25 -18.49
CA ILE A 54 -14.88 6.37 -17.36
C ILE A 54 -14.75 4.87 -17.72
N PRO A 55 -13.94 4.09 -16.98
CA PRO A 55 -13.83 2.66 -17.24
C PRO A 55 -15.21 1.99 -17.10
N PRO A 56 -15.66 1.17 -18.06
CA PRO A 56 -16.90 0.43 -17.91
C PRO A 56 -16.78 -0.54 -16.72
N VAL A 57 -17.89 -0.75 -16.01
CA VAL A 57 -17.95 -1.68 -14.87
C VAL A 57 -17.52 -3.06 -15.34
N HIS A 58 -16.40 -3.54 -14.78
CA HIS A 58 -15.96 -4.91 -14.97
C HIS A 58 -16.62 -5.79 -13.90
N GLU A 59 -17.65 -6.53 -14.28
CA GLU A 59 -18.09 -7.70 -13.50
C GLU A 59 -17.02 -8.77 -13.68
N VAL A 60 -16.21 -8.98 -12.65
CA VAL A 60 -15.17 -10.01 -12.69
C VAL A 60 -15.74 -11.28 -12.09
N GLU A 61 -16.21 -12.17 -12.95
CA GLU A 61 -16.62 -13.52 -12.56
C GLU A 61 -15.36 -14.38 -12.39
N PHE A 62 -14.91 -14.55 -11.14
CA PHE A 62 -13.80 -15.44 -10.85
C PHE A 62 -14.34 -16.84 -10.58
N ASN A 63 -13.95 -17.81 -11.42
CA ASN A 63 -14.20 -19.22 -11.18
C ASN A 63 -13.02 -19.80 -10.37
N ILE A 64 -13.32 -20.46 -9.26
CA ILE A 64 -12.33 -21.16 -8.45
C ILE A 64 -12.57 -22.66 -8.66
N GLU A 65 -11.71 -23.30 -9.44
CA GLU A 65 -11.63 -24.76 -9.46
C GLU A 65 -10.78 -25.22 -8.25
N LEU A 66 -11.35 -26.13 -7.44
CA LEU A 66 -10.71 -26.71 -6.26
C LEU A 66 -9.75 -27.84 -6.62
#